data_AF-A0A6J6MEJ8-F1
#
_entry.id   AF-A0A6J6MEJ8-F1
#
_cell.length_a   1.000
_cell.length_b   1.000
_cell.length_c   1.000
_cell.angle_alpha   90.00
_cell.angle_beta   90.00
_cell.angle_gamma   90.00
#
_symmetry.space_group_name_H-M   'P 1'
#
loop_
_entity.id
_entity.type
_entity.pdbx_description
1 polymer ?
#
loop_
_entity_poly.entity_id
_entity_poly.type
_entity_poly.pdbx_seq_one_letter_code
_entity_poly.pdbx_strand_id
1 'polypeptide(L)'
;MLLVGGVAIGCAAGADRFASAEPFFADIFIGMLSLFLLQMGVTVAKRISSFASAGPGLVLFAVLFPLVAGSIGVFAGLAVGLGAGGACMLGVLCASASYIAAPAAVRLALPRANEGLAITCSLAITFPINMVAGIPYMVFLARTLGA
;
A
#
# COMPACT_ATOMS: atom_id res chain seq x y z
N MET A 1 -13.54 -7.46 12.69
CA MET A 1 -13.98 -8.80 13.13
C MET A 1 -13.48 -9.90 12.19
N LEU A 2 -13.64 -9.79 10.87
CA LEU A 2 -13.13 -10.80 9.92
C LEU A 2 -11.61 -11.00 9.99
N LEU A 3 -10.81 -9.93 10.14
CA LEU A 3 -9.36 -10.03 10.27
C LEU A 3 -8.94 -10.86 11.50
N VAL A 4 -9.54 -10.54 12.66
CA VAL A 4 -9.26 -11.25 13.93
C VAL A 4 -9.70 -12.71 13.83
N GLY A 5 -10.88 -12.97 13.24
CA GLY A 5 -11.34 -14.34 12.97
C GLY A 5 -10.40 -15.10 12.05
N GLY A 6 -9.92 -14.48 10.97
CA GLY A 6 -8.96 -15.08 10.04
C GLY A 6 -7.63 -15.42 10.70
N VAL A 7 -7.09 -14.50 11.52
CA VAL A 7 -5.86 -14.76 12.31
C VAL A 7 -6.08 -15.89 13.30
N ALA A 8 -7.19 -15.90 14.04
CA ALA A 8 -7.51 -16.96 14.99
C ALA A 8 -7.65 -18.34 14.30
N ILE A 9 -8.32 -18.39 13.15
CA ILE A 9 -8.45 -19.60 12.34
C ILE A 9 -7.07 -20.04 11.84
N GLY A 10 -6.23 -19.13 11.34
CA GLY A 10 -4.87 -19.44 10.91
C GLY A 10 -4.01 -20.02 12.04
N CYS A 11 -4.07 -19.41 13.23
CA CYS A 11 -3.40 -19.92 14.42
C CYS A 11 -3.90 -21.32 14.84
N ALA A 12 -5.21 -21.56 14.74
CA ALA A 12 -5.81 -22.86 15.09
C ALA A 12 -5.60 -23.95 14.03
N ALA A 13 -5.48 -23.57 12.75
CA ALA A 13 -5.27 -24.50 11.65
C ALA A 13 -3.82 -25.00 11.60
N GLY A 14 -2.84 -24.11 11.86
CA GLY A 14 -1.41 -24.43 11.71
C GLY A 14 -0.97 -24.52 10.25
N ALA A 15 0.34 -24.50 10.01
CA ALA A 15 0.92 -24.45 8.66
C ALA A 15 0.56 -25.68 7.81
N ASP A 16 0.52 -26.87 8.41
CA ASP A 16 0.29 -28.12 7.67
C ASP A 16 -1.10 -28.22 7.05
N ARG A 17 -2.11 -27.61 7.69
CA ARG A 17 -3.49 -27.59 7.15
C ARG A 17 -3.69 -26.52 6.09
N PHE A 18 -2.77 -25.56 5.96
CA PHE A 18 -2.83 -24.54 4.91
C PHE A 18 -2.54 -25.13 3.53
N ALA A 19 -1.74 -26.21 3.44
CA ALA A 19 -1.40 -26.86 2.16
C ALA A 19 -2.64 -27.29 1.35
N SER A 20 -3.71 -27.72 2.01
CA SER A 20 -4.97 -28.06 1.32
C SER A 20 -5.73 -26.85 0.76
N ALA A 21 -5.46 -25.66 1.30
CA ALA A 21 -6.10 -24.40 0.92
C ALA A 21 -5.22 -23.58 -0.06
N GLU A 22 -3.93 -23.90 -0.14
CA GLU A 22 -2.91 -23.23 -0.95
C GLU A 22 -3.28 -23.06 -2.43
N PRO A 23 -3.85 -24.07 -3.13
CA PRO A 23 -4.25 -23.89 -4.54
C PRO A 23 -5.30 -22.81 -4.73
N PHE A 24 -6.13 -22.55 -3.73
CA PHE A 24 -7.16 -21.52 -3.80
C PHE A 24 -6.66 -20.16 -3.31
N PHE A 25 -5.92 -20.13 -2.20
CA PHE A 25 -5.52 -18.88 -1.55
C PHE A 25 -4.16 -18.32 -1.98
N ALA A 26 -3.25 -19.14 -2.52
CA ALA A 26 -1.94 -18.71 -3.01
C ALA A 26 -1.89 -18.70 -4.53
N ASP A 27 -2.16 -19.84 -5.18
CA ASP A 27 -1.97 -19.98 -6.62
C ASP A 27 -2.94 -19.10 -7.43
N ILE A 28 -4.23 -19.17 -7.12
CA ILE A 28 -5.25 -18.35 -7.80
C ILE A 28 -5.15 -16.87 -7.40
N PHE A 29 -4.64 -16.56 -6.21
CA PHE A 29 -4.61 -15.19 -5.69
C PHE A 29 -3.83 -14.25 -6.59
N ILE A 30 -2.67 -14.66 -7.12
CA ILE A 30 -1.87 -13.81 -8.02
C ILE A 30 -2.64 -13.53 -9.32
N GLY A 31 -3.32 -14.53 -9.88
CA GLY A 31 -4.16 -14.36 -11.06
C GLY A 31 -5.31 -13.40 -10.82
N MET A 32 -6.05 -13.59 -9.72
CA MET A 32 -7.13 -12.69 -9.32
C MET A 32 -6.64 -11.27 -9.02
N LEU A 33 -5.52 -11.12 -8.32
CA LEU A 33 -4.90 -9.84 -7.99
C LEU A 33 -4.51 -9.10 -9.27
N SER A 34 -3.98 -9.81 -10.26
CA SER A 34 -3.63 -9.23 -11.55
C SER A 34 -4.85 -8.68 -12.28
N LEU A 35 -5.95 -9.44 -12.33
CA LEU A 35 -7.22 -8.97 -12.90
C LEU A 35 -7.80 -7.78 -12.12
N PHE A 36 -7.68 -7.80 -10.79
CA PHE A 36 -8.10 -6.70 -9.93
C PHE A 36 -7.31 -5.42 -10.20
N LEU A 37 -5.99 -5.51 -10.27
CA LEU A 37 -5.11 -4.37 -10.59
C LEU A 37 -5.38 -3.84 -12.00
N LEU A 38 -5.63 -4.71 -12.97
CA LEU A 38 -6.03 -4.32 -14.33
C LEU A 38 -7.35 -3.51 -14.31
N GLN A 39 -8.37 -4.01 -13.61
CA GLN A 39 -9.65 -3.31 -13.49
C GLN A 39 -9.51 -1.95 -12.78
N MET A 40 -8.67 -1.88 -11.75
CA MET A 40 -8.37 -0.62 -11.09
C MET A 40 -7.63 0.36 -12.02
N GLY A 41 -6.68 -0.13 -12.82
CA GLY A 41 -6.00 0.66 -13.86
C GLY A 41 -6.97 1.24 -14.89
N VAL A 42 -7.91 0.43 -15.39
CA VAL A 42 -8.97 0.90 -16.31
C VAL A 42 -9.87 1.95 -15.63
N THR A 43 -10.18 1.76 -14.34
CA THR A 43 -11.00 2.71 -13.57
C THR A 43 -10.29 4.05 -13.39
N VAL A 44 -8.99 4.04 -13.12
CA VAL A 44 -8.13 5.24 -13.06
C VAL A 44 -8.09 5.94 -14.41
N ALA A 45 -7.84 5.21 -15.50
CA ALA A 45 -7.77 5.77 -16.85
C ALA A 45 -9.06 6.51 -17.24
N LYS A 46 -10.24 5.95 -16.90
CA LYS A 46 -11.55 6.60 -17.12
C LYS A 46 -11.75 7.88 -16.30
N ARG A 47 -11.03 8.04 -15.19
CA ARG A 47 -11.15 9.18 -14.25
C ARG A 47 -9.96 10.12 -14.28
N ILE A 48 -9.03 9.94 -15.22
CA ILE A 48 -7.78 10.72 -15.28
C ILE A 48 -8.06 12.20 -15.57
N SER A 49 -9.13 12.53 -16.28
CA SER A 49 -9.55 13.92 -16.53
C SER A 49 -9.94 14.66 -15.24
N SER A 50 -10.49 13.95 -14.24
CA SER A 50 -10.79 14.53 -12.93
C SER A 50 -9.53 15.00 -12.19
N PHE A 51 -8.36 14.45 -12.53
CA PHE A 51 -7.09 14.82 -11.94
C PHE A 51 -6.66 16.26 -12.29
N ALA A 52 -7.09 16.79 -13.44
CA ALA A 52 -6.83 18.17 -13.82
C ALA A 52 -7.38 19.18 -12.78
N SER A 53 -8.40 18.79 -12.00
CA SER A 53 -8.99 19.60 -10.94
C SER A 53 -8.25 19.54 -9.59
N ALA A 54 -7.27 18.64 -9.43
CA ALA A 54 -6.62 18.37 -8.15
C ALA A 54 -5.62 19.44 -7.71
N GLY A 55 -5.10 20.20 -8.68
CA GLY A 55 -4.07 21.21 -8.46
C GLY A 55 -2.68 20.62 -8.16
N PRO A 56 -1.61 21.40 -8.36
CA PRO A 56 -0.23 20.94 -8.21
C PRO A 56 0.13 20.54 -6.77
N GLY A 57 -0.53 21.14 -5.77
CA GLY A 57 -0.28 20.83 -4.36
C GLY A 57 -0.60 19.38 -4.00
N LEU A 58 -1.68 18.82 -4.53
CA LEU A 58 -2.04 17.42 -4.25
C LEU A 58 -1.08 16.44 -4.91
N VAL A 59 -0.60 16.77 -6.12
CA VAL A 59 0.42 15.96 -6.82
C VAL A 59 1.71 15.93 -6.00
N LEU A 60 2.17 17.10 -5.55
CA LEU A 60 3.37 17.22 -4.74
C LEU A 60 3.24 16.44 -3.44
N PHE A 61 2.08 16.54 -2.78
CA PHE A 61 1.79 15.75 -1.60
C PHE A 61 1.84 14.24 -1.87
N ALA A 62 1.17 13.76 -2.93
CA ALA A 62 1.11 12.35 -3.29
C ALA A 62 2.49 11.73 -3.62
N VAL A 63 3.46 12.56 -4.01
CA VAL A 63 4.85 12.17 -4.27
C VAL A 63 5.72 12.25 -3.01
N LEU A 64 5.65 13.35 -2.26
CA LEU A 64 6.57 13.61 -1.15
C LEU A 64 6.14 12.92 0.16
N PHE A 65 4.84 12.88 0.43
CA PHE A 65 4.33 12.34 1.69
C PHE A 65 4.76 10.88 1.94
N PRO A 66 4.71 9.97 0.95
CA PRO A 66 5.19 8.60 1.13
C PRO A 66 6.65 8.51 1.55
N LEU A 67 7.51 9.36 0.97
CA LEU A 67 8.94 9.40 1.30
C LEU A 67 9.17 9.85 2.74
N VAL A 68 8.43 10.88 3.18
CA VAL A 68 8.49 11.38 4.56
C VAL A 68 7.96 10.32 5.53
N ALA A 69 6.77 9.79 5.29
CA ALA A 69 6.14 8.80 6.15
C ALA A 69 6.98 7.52 6.26
N GLY A 70 7.53 7.04 5.14
CA GLY A 70 8.38 5.87 5.13
C GLY A 70 9.72 6.11 5.82
N SER A 71 10.33 7.30 5.67
CA SER A 71 11.54 7.66 6.43
C SER A 71 11.28 7.58 7.93
N ILE A 72 10.17 8.17 8.40
CA ILE A 72 9.76 8.10 9.81
C ILE A 72 9.60 6.63 10.25
N GLY A 73 9.00 5.79 9.41
CA GLY A 73 8.88 4.35 9.66
C GLY A 73 10.23 3.64 9.79
N VAL A 74 11.20 3.94 8.92
CA VAL A 74 12.56 3.39 9.02
C VAL A 74 13.22 3.85 10.33
N PHE A 75 13.19 5.14 10.64
CA PHE A 75 13.76 5.69 11.87
C PHE A 75 13.13 5.06 13.12
N ALA A 76 11.79 4.96 13.15
CA ALA A 76 11.09 4.32 14.25
C ALA A 76 11.49 2.85 14.40
N GLY A 77 11.59 2.12 13.27
CA GLY A 77 12.03 0.72 13.26
C GLY A 77 13.42 0.52 13.84
N LEU A 78 14.37 1.36 13.43
CA LEU A 78 15.74 1.33 13.99
C LEU A 78 15.74 1.72 15.47
N ALA A 79 14.97 2.74 15.87
CA ALA A 79 14.90 3.21 17.24
C ALA A 79 14.36 2.14 18.22
N VAL A 80 13.49 1.24 17.76
CA VAL A 80 12.99 0.11 18.56
C VAL A 80 13.85 -1.17 18.42
N GLY A 81 15.01 -1.08 17.75
CA GLY A 81 15.98 -2.16 17.65
C GLY A 81 15.72 -3.17 16.53
N LEU A 82 14.89 -2.84 15.51
CA LEU A 82 14.79 -3.68 14.32
C LEU A 82 16.11 -3.61 13.52
N GLY A 83 16.55 -4.75 12.99
CA GLY A 83 17.63 -4.76 12.01
C GLY A 83 17.23 -4.01 10.72
N ALA A 84 18.22 -3.65 9.89
CA ALA A 84 18.01 -2.85 8.68
C ALA A 84 16.90 -3.41 7.75
N GLY A 85 16.78 -4.73 7.61
CA GLY A 85 15.70 -5.35 6.84
C GLY A 85 14.31 -5.10 7.42
N GLY A 86 14.17 -5.23 8.75
CA GLY A 86 12.91 -4.99 9.46
C GLY A 86 12.51 -3.51 9.43
N ALA A 87 13.46 -2.61 9.68
CA ALA A 87 13.23 -1.17 9.57
C ALA A 87 12.85 -0.75 8.14
N CYS A 88 13.50 -1.31 7.13
CA CYS A 88 13.14 -1.10 5.73
C CYS A 88 11.69 -1.54 5.44
N MET A 89 11.29 -2.74 5.90
CA MET A 89 9.91 -3.20 5.72
C MET A 89 8.90 -2.27 6.42
N LEU A 90 9.18 -1.84 7.65
CA LEU A 90 8.32 -0.89 8.35
C LEU A 90 8.20 0.43 7.59
N GLY A 91 9.30 0.96 7.07
CA GLY A 91 9.29 2.16 6.22
C GLY A 91 8.43 2.00 4.96
N VAL A 92 8.55 0.86 4.25
CA VAL A 92 7.73 0.58 3.06
C VAL A 92 6.24 0.50 3.41
N LEU A 93 5.89 -0.09 4.55
CA LEU A 93 4.51 -0.13 5.04
C LEU A 93 3.98 1.27 5.35
N CYS A 94 4.78 2.11 6.03
CA CYS A 94 4.42 3.50 6.34
C CYS A 94 4.30 4.40 5.10
N ALA A 95 5.10 4.14 4.05
CA ALA A 95 5.03 4.88 2.80
C ALA A 95 3.81 4.50 1.96
N SER A 96 3.27 3.29 2.12
CA SER A 96 2.24 2.74 1.24
C SER A 96 0.88 3.42 1.42
N ALA A 97 0.15 3.60 0.33
CA ALA A 97 -1.25 4.04 0.37
C ALA A 97 -2.21 2.84 0.30
N SER A 98 -3.43 3.01 0.80
CA SER A 98 -4.48 2.01 0.62
C SER A 98 -5.18 2.22 -0.73
N TYR A 99 -5.18 1.19 -1.55
CA TYR A 99 -5.78 1.21 -2.88
C TYR A 99 -7.18 0.58 -2.95
N ILE A 100 -7.62 -0.10 -1.89
CA ILE A 100 -8.86 -0.89 -1.87
C ILE A 100 -9.85 -0.34 -0.84
N ALA A 101 -9.51 -0.48 0.45
CA ALA A 101 -10.43 -0.18 1.54
C ALA A 101 -10.61 1.32 1.76
N ALA A 102 -9.52 2.10 1.77
CA ALA A 102 -9.59 3.53 2.03
C ALA A 102 -10.43 4.30 1.01
N PRO A 103 -10.30 4.11 -0.32
CA PRO A 103 -11.19 4.80 -1.27
C PRO A 103 -12.66 4.44 -1.08
N ALA A 104 -12.97 3.17 -0.80
CA ALA A 104 -14.33 2.73 -0.51
C ALA A 104 -14.88 3.36 0.79
N ALA A 105 -14.06 3.43 1.84
CA ALA A 105 -14.44 4.06 3.10
C ALA A 105 -14.64 5.59 2.95
N VAL A 106 -13.75 6.28 2.23
CA VAL A 106 -13.87 7.71 1.94
C VAL A 106 -15.16 8.00 1.16
N ARG A 107 -15.48 7.17 0.17
CA ARG A 107 -16.74 7.27 -0.58
C ARG A 107 -17.97 7.19 0.31
N LEU A 108 -17.97 6.27 1.29
CA LEU A 108 -19.09 6.11 2.23
C LEU A 108 -19.16 7.27 3.24
N ALA A 109 -18.01 7.72 3.74
CA ALA A 109 -17.93 8.72 4.80
C ALA A 109 -18.04 10.17 4.29
N LEU A 110 -17.63 10.43 3.04
CA LEU A 110 -17.56 11.76 2.43
C LEU A 110 -18.24 11.76 1.05
N PRO A 111 -19.58 11.79 1.00
CA PRO A 111 -20.35 11.67 -0.25
C PRO A 111 -20.10 12.80 -1.26
N ARG A 112 -19.57 13.94 -0.79
CA ARG A 112 -19.24 15.11 -1.62
C ARG A 112 -17.79 15.11 -2.13
N ALA A 113 -16.95 14.17 -1.68
CA ALA A 113 -15.57 14.09 -2.11
C ALA A 113 -15.46 13.52 -3.54
N ASN A 114 -14.51 14.03 -4.32
CA ASN A 114 -14.21 13.46 -5.62
C ASN A 114 -13.42 12.16 -5.45
N GLU A 115 -14.12 11.04 -5.47
CA GLU A 115 -13.53 9.70 -5.37
C GLU A 115 -12.44 9.43 -6.42
N GLY A 116 -12.57 10.04 -7.59
CA GLY A 116 -11.58 9.96 -8.66
C GLY A 116 -10.22 10.50 -8.23
N LEU A 117 -10.19 11.55 -7.41
CA LEU A 117 -8.93 12.10 -6.91
C LEU A 117 -8.24 11.13 -5.95
N ALA A 118 -8.97 10.53 -5.01
CA ALA A 118 -8.40 9.59 -4.05
C ALA A 118 -7.82 8.35 -4.73
N ILE A 119 -8.59 7.75 -5.66
CA ILE A 119 -8.15 6.56 -6.40
C ILE A 119 -6.97 6.90 -7.33
N THR A 120 -7.06 7.99 -8.10
CA THR A 120 -5.99 8.38 -9.04
C THR A 120 -4.71 8.77 -8.31
N CYS A 121 -4.75 9.54 -7.23
CA CYS A 121 -3.52 9.88 -6.48
C CYS A 121 -2.85 8.63 -5.91
N SER A 122 -3.64 7.73 -5.33
CA SER A 122 -3.12 6.50 -4.71
C SER A 122 -2.50 5.56 -5.75
N LEU A 123 -3.21 5.29 -6.86
CA LEU A 123 -2.80 4.29 -7.85
C LEU A 123 -1.93 4.82 -9.00
N ALA A 124 -2.16 6.04 -9.48
CA ALA A 124 -1.41 6.57 -10.62
C ALA A 124 -0.10 7.26 -10.20
N ILE A 125 0.03 7.67 -8.94
CA ILE A 125 1.16 8.48 -8.47
C ILE A 125 1.85 7.79 -7.31
N THR A 126 1.19 7.68 -6.16
CA THR A 126 1.83 7.16 -4.95
C THR A 126 2.32 5.73 -5.14
N PHE A 127 1.52 4.84 -5.74
CA PHE A 127 1.93 3.46 -5.97
C PHE A 127 3.17 3.32 -6.87
N PRO A 128 3.22 3.88 -8.10
CA PRO A 128 4.41 3.81 -8.95
C PRO A 128 5.64 4.46 -8.32
N ILE A 129 5.47 5.64 -7.68
CA ILE A 129 6.57 6.34 -7.02
C ILE A 129 7.12 5.51 -5.86
N ASN A 130 6.27 4.93 -5.02
CA ASN A 130 6.70 4.06 -3.95
C ASN A 130 7.43 2.83 -4.47
N MET A 131 6.91 2.19 -5.52
CA MET A 131 7.50 0.97 -6.05
C MET A 131 8.87 1.24 -6.70
N VAL A 132 8.96 2.29 -7.52
CA VAL A 132 10.16 2.58 -8.31
C VAL A 132 11.23 3.32 -7.50
N ALA A 133 10.85 4.30 -6.69
CA ALA A 133 11.78 5.17 -5.97
C ALA A 133 11.71 4.98 -4.45
N GLY A 134 10.51 4.82 -3.89
CA GLY A 134 10.31 4.71 -2.45
C GLY A 134 11.01 3.49 -1.84
N ILE A 135 10.85 2.30 -2.42
CA ILE A 135 11.48 1.07 -1.91
C ILE A 135 13.02 1.17 -1.94
N PRO A 136 13.68 1.51 -3.08
CA PRO A 136 15.13 1.71 -3.08
C PRO A 136 15.60 2.76 -2.07
N TYR A 137 14.84 3.84 -1.91
CA TYR A 137 15.14 4.89 -0.94
C TYR A 137 15.07 4.38 0.50
N MET A 138 14.04 3.59 0.88
CA MET A 138 13.95 3.00 2.22
C MET A 138 15.09 2.00 2.48
N VAL A 139 15.48 1.21 1.47
CA VAL A 139 16.63 0.30 1.57
C VAL A 139 17.91 1.09 1.83
N PHE A 140 18.14 2.18 1.09
CA PHE A 140 19.28 3.06 1.29
C PHE A 140 19.30 3.65 2.71
N LEU A 141 18.17 4.19 3.16
CA LEU A 141 18.04 4.82 4.47
C LEU A 141 18.28 3.81 5.61
N ALA A 142 17.65 2.64 5.53
CA ALA A 142 17.79 1.60 6.56
C ALA A 142 19.20 1.03 6.64
N ARG A 143 19.91 0.89 5.51
CA ARG A 143 21.30 0.42 5.49
C ARG A 143 22.30 1.45 5.97
N THR A 144 22.05 2.73 5.68
CA THR A 144 22.96 3.81 6.08
C THR A 144 22.84 4.15 7.56
N LEU A 145 21.63 4.07 8.12
CA LEU A 145 21.36 4.42 9.53
C LEU A 145 21.39 3.22 10.47
N GLY A 146 21.18 2.01 9.95
CA GLY A 146 21.16 0.77 10.72
C GLY A 146 22.46 -0.04 10.67
N ALA A 147 23.55 0.57 10.19
CA ALA A 147 24.89 0.01 10.24
C ALA A 147 25.54 0.26 11.61
#